data_AF-A0A7Y2MKT0-F1
#
_entry.id   AF-A0A7Y2MKT0-F1
#
_cell.length_a   1.000
_cell.length_b   1.000
_cell.length_c   1.000
_cell.angle_alpha   90.00
_cell.angle_beta   90.00
_cell.angle_gamma   90.00
#
_symmetry.space_group_name_H-M   'P 1'
#
loop_
_entity.id
_entity.type
_entity.pdbx_description
1 polymer ?
#
loop_
_entity_poly.entity_id
_entity_poly.type
_entity_poly.pdbx_seq_one_letter_code
_entity_poly.pdbx_strand_id
1 'polypeptide(L)' 'STYKAEPLISSLKKLSKNNLSNLTPHKTYVFVHYSHPPLKDRIRELRA' A
#
# COMPACT_ATOMS: atom_id res chain seq x y z
N SER A 1 -13.52 11.93 -12.26
CA SER A 1 -12.74 11.26 -13.30
C SER A 1 -12.21 9.94 -12.76
N THR A 2 -12.12 8.93 -13.62
CA THR A 2 -12.03 7.51 -13.28
C THR A 2 -10.63 7.05 -12.82
N TYR A 3 -9.58 7.85 -13.00
CA TYR A 3 -8.18 7.44 -12.79
C TYR A 3 -7.41 8.35 -11.80
N LYS A 4 -8.10 8.98 -10.86
CA LYS A 4 -7.44 9.85 -9.86
C LYS A 4 -6.73 8.99 -8.80
N ALA A 5 -5.55 9.44 -8.38
CA ALA A 5 -4.79 8.82 -7.31
C ALA A 5 -5.53 8.81 -5.96
N GLU A 6 -6.23 9.89 -5.62
CA GLU A 6 -6.88 10.05 -4.31
C GLU A 6 -7.96 8.98 -3.99
N PRO A 7 -8.93 8.69 -4.88
CA PRO A 7 -9.86 7.57 -4.69
C PRO A 7 -9.17 6.21 -4.53
N LEU A 8 -8.06 5.99 -5.24
CA LEU A 8 -7.28 4.75 -5.14
C LEU A 8 -6.57 4.67 -3.78
N ILE A 9 -5.89 5.73 -3.34
CA ILE A 9 -5.24 5.81 -2.03
C ILE A 9 -6.25 5.55 -0.91
N SER A 10 -7.44 6.15 -0.99
CA SER A 10 -8.51 5.93 0.00
C SER A 10 -8.94 4.46 0.05
N SER A 11 -9.17 3.85 -1.11
CA SER A 11 -9.55 2.43 -1.22
C SER A 11 -8.47 1.50 -0.67
N LEU A 12 -7.20 1.76 -0.97
CA LEU A 12 -6.07 0.97 -0.48
C LEU A 12 -5.93 1.05 1.05
N LYS A 13 -6.12 2.23 1.64
CA LYS A 13 -6.14 2.40 3.11
C LYS A 13 -7.29 1.62 3.75
N LYS A 14 -8.49 1.69 3.17
CA LYS A 14 -9.66 0.96 3.65
C LYS A 14 -9.45 -0.56 3.61
N LEU A 15 -8.93 -1.06 2.49
CA LEU A 15 -8.62 -2.48 2.31
C LEU A 15 -7.57 -2.97 3.33
N SER A 16 -6.48 -2.21 3.51
CA SER A 16 -5.44 -2.54 4.48
C SER A 16 -5.94 -2.55 5.92
N LYS A 17 -6.85 -1.63 6.28
CA LYS A 17 -7.48 -1.60 7.60
C LYS A 17 -8.36 -2.84 7.81
N ASN A 18 -9.21 -3.15 6.85
CA ASN A 18 -10.14 -4.28 6.94
C ASN A 18 -9.43 -5.62 7.02
N ASN A 19 -8.28 -5.75 6.36
CA ASN A 19 -7.47 -6.97 6.35
C ASN A 19 -6.34 -6.98 7.40
N LEU A 20 -6.32 -6.00 8.33
CA LEU A 20 -5.32 -5.90 9.40
C LEU A 20 -3.88 -6.02 8.90
N SER A 21 -3.59 -5.45 7.72
CA SER A 21 -2.28 -5.64 7.07
C SER A 21 -1.16 -4.96 7.86
N ASN A 22 0.02 -5.59 7.90
CA ASN A 22 1.20 -5.00 8.55
C ASN A 22 1.69 -3.77 7.76
N LEU A 23 1.62 -2.59 8.39
CA LEU A 23 1.99 -1.31 7.78
C LEU A 23 3.51 -1.06 7.78
N THR A 24 4.25 -1.76 8.63
CA THR A 24 5.69 -1.58 8.82
C THR A 24 6.42 -2.92 8.83
N PRO A 25 6.34 -3.70 7.74
CA PRO A 25 7.09 -4.94 7.62
C PRO A 25 8.59 -4.64 7.56
N HIS A 26 9.40 -5.56 8.08
CA HIS A 26 10.85 -5.46 8.01
C HIS A 26 11.32 -5.57 6.56
N LYS A 27 12.34 -4.79 6.16
CA LYS A 27 12.77 -4.66 4.76
C LYS A 27 13.18 -5.99 4.13
N THR A 28 13.95 -6.81 4.86
CA THR A 28 14.40 -8.12 4.35
C THR A 28 13.23 -9.09 4.15
N TYR A 29 12.21 -9.03 5.00
CA TYR A 29 11.02 -9.86 4.88
C TYR A 29 10.19 -9.49 3.65
N VAL A 30 10.03 -8.20 3.38
CA VAL A 30 9.37 -7.70 2.16
C VAL A 30 10.11 -8.20 0.92
N PHE A 31 11.43 -8.06 0.89
CA PHE A 31 12.24 -8.45 -0.27
C PHE A 31 12.10 -9.93 -0.64
N VAL A 32 12.00 -10.82 0.36
CA VAL A 32 11.93 -12.26 0.13
C VAL A 32 10.49 -12.76 -0.05
N HIS A 33 9.55 -12.25 0.74
CA HIS A 33 8.21 -12.86 0.86
C HIS A 33 7.10 -12.08 0.20
N TYR A 34 7.26 -10.79 -0.07
CA TYR A 34 6.16 -9.97 -0.58
C TYR A 34 6.25 -9.85 -2.10
N SER A 35 5.19 -10.25 -2.79
CA SER A 35 5.05 -10.03 -4.24
C SER A 35 4.80 -8.57 -4.61
N HIS A 36 4.43 -7.73 -3.64
CA HIS A 36 4.07 -6.33 -3.84
C HIS A 36 4.68 -5.44 -2.76
N PRO A 37 4.99 -4.17 -3.07
CA PRO A 37 5.51 -3.24 -2.08
C PRO A 37 4.49 -2.96 -0.96
N PRO A 38 4.97 -2.64 0.26
CA PRO A 38 4.10 -2.26 1.39
C PRO A 38 3.21 -1.06 1.08
N LEU A 39 2.09 -0.93 1.81
CA LEU A 39 1.11 0.14 1.59
C LEU A 39 1.73 1.54 1.60
N LYS A 40 2.66 1.80 2.55
CA LYS A 40 3.33 3.10 2.67
C LYS A 40 4.06 3.50 1.38
N ASP A 41 4.72 2.53 0.74
CA ASP A 41 5.52 2.76 -0.47
C ASP A 41 4.58 2.95 -1.65
N ARG A 42 3.50 2.15 -1.75
CA ARG A 42 2.44 2.34 -2.78
C ARG A 42 1.83 3.73 -2.73
N ILE A 43 1.51 4.24 -1.54
CA ILE A 43 0.92 5.58 -1.37
C ILE A 43 1.93 6.68 -1.73
N ARG A 44 3.22 6.47 -1.40
CA ARG A 44 4.28 7.41 -1.77
C ARG A 44 4.38 7.54 -3.29
N GLU A 45 4.45 6.42 -4.01
CA GLU A 45 4.55 6.44 -5.48
C GLU A 45 3.29 7.01 -6.16
N LEU A 46 2.10 6.86 -5.55
CA LEU A 46 0.87 7.46 -6.07
C LEU A 46 0.74 8.98 -5.83
N ARG A 47 1.59 9.54 -4.94
CA ARG A 47 1.61 10.97 -4.60
C ARG A 47 2.79 11.71 -5.21
N ALA A 48 3.78 10.98 -5.73
CA ALA A 48 4.88 11.51 -6.53
C ALA A 48 4.33 12.03 -7.86
#